data_AF-A0A838TBS8-F1
#
_entry.id   AF-A0A838TBS8-F1
#
_cell.length_a   1.000
_cell.length_b   1.000
_cell.length_c   1.000
_cell.angle_alpha   90.00
_cell.angle_beta   90.00
_cell.angle_gamma   90.00
#
_symmetry.space_group_name_H-M   'P 1'
#
loop_
_entity.id
_entity.type
_entity.pdbx_description
1 polymer ?
#
loop_
_entity_poly.entity_id
_entity_poly.type
_entity_poly.pdbx_seq_one_letter_code
_entity_poly.pdbx_strand_id
1 'polypeptide(L)'
;MSADEIILEAEMAMEKSVDYMIHEFASVRTGKASPTLVENVDVQAYGSAMKLKQLALITTPEPRLLVVQPFDASTVRDIEKALKESKIGIT
;
A
#
# COMPACT_ATOMS: atom_id res chain seq x y z
N MET A 1 -37.48 20.50 -9.13
CA MET A 1 -36.38 20.36 -8.17
C MET A 1 -36.47 21.54 -7.22
N SER A 2 -36.68 21.28 -5.93
CA SER A 2 -36.63 22.34 -4.91
C SER A 2 -35.19 22.82 -4.73
N ALA A 3 -35.01 24.00 -4.15
CA ALA A 3 -33.67 24.52 -3.86
C ALA A 3 -32.87 23.56 -2.96
N ASP A 4 -33.56 22.90 -2.02
CA ASP A 4 -32.94 21.93 -1.10
C ASP A 4 -32.46 20.66 -1.82
N GLU A 5 -33.20 20.19 -2.82
CA GLU A 5 -32.78 19.03 -3.64
C GLU A 5 -31.53 19.34 -4.46
N ILE A 6 -31.41 20.57 -4.98
CA ILE A 6 -30.23 21.01 -5.76
C ILE A 6 -29.00 21.12 -4.84
N ILE A 7 -29.17 21.63 -3.62
CA ILE A 7 -28.08 21.74 -2.65
C ILE A 7 -27.60 20.35 -2.22
N LEU A 8 -28.53 19.43 -1.95
CA LEU A 8 -28.20 18.05 -1.57
C LEU A 8 -27.44 17.30 -2.67
N GLU A 9 -27.86 17.45 -3.93
CA GLU A 9 -27.17 16.84 -5.07
C GLU A 9 -25.75 17.40 -5.24
N ALA A 10 -25.57 18.71 -5.04
CA ALA A 10 -24.26 19.35 -5.09
C ALA A 10 -23.33 18.86 -3.96
N GLU A 11 -23.83 18.73 -2.74
CA GLU A 11 -23.07 18.18 -1.61
C GLU A 11 -22.60 16.74 -1.88
N MET A 12 -23.50 15.88 -2.37
CA MET A 12 -23.16 14.50 -2.72
C MET A 12 -22.10 14.41 -3.84
N ALA A 13 -22.18 15.29 -4.84
CA ALA A 13 -21.20 15.34 -5.92
C ALA A 13 -19.82 15.83 -5.44
N MET A 14 -19.80 16.80 -4.52
CA MET A 14 -18.57 17.28 -3.90
C MET A 14 -17.92 16.19 -3.04
N GLU A 15 -18.69 15.50 -2.20
CA GLU A 15 -18.19 14.43 -1.34
C GLU A 15 -17.59 13.29 -2.16
N LYS A 16 -18.28 12.85 -3.22
CA LYS A 16 -17.77 11.85 -4.16
C LYS A 16 -16.47 12.28 -4.85
N SER A 17 -16.33 13.57 -5.16
CA SER A 17 -15.11 14.11 -5.77
C SER A 17 -13.93 14.09 -4.81
N VAL A 18 -14.18 14.40 -3.53
CA VAL A 18 -13.18 14.31 -2.45
C VAL A 18 -12.76 12.86 -2.23
N ASP A 19 -13.69 11.92 -2.18
CA ASP A 19 -13.38 10.50 -2.02
C ASP A 19 -12.53 9.97 -3.17
N TYR A 20 -12.87 10.35 -4.41
CA TYR A 20 -12.08 9.99 -5.58
C TYR A 20 -10.66 10.57 -5.51
N MET A 21 -10.51 11.82 -5.11
CA MET A 21 -9.20 12.46 -4.93
C MET A 21 -8.35 11.76 -3.85
N ILE A 22 -8.96 11.37 -2.73
CA ILE A 22 -8.26 10.63 -1.66
C ILE A 22 -7.79 9.27 -2.18
N HIS A 23 -8.63 8.56 -2.93
CA HIS A 23 -8.27 7.29 -3.54
C HIS A 23 -7.09 7.44 -4.51
N GLU A 24 -7.12 8.46 -5.38
CA GLU A 24 -6.00 8.73 -6.29
C GLU A 24 -4.71 9.07 -5.53
N PHE A 25 -4.78 9.88 -4.48
CA PHE A 25 -3.61 10.20 -3.65
C PHE A 25 -3.04 9.02 -2.87
N ALA A 26 -3.85 8.02 -2.52
CA ALA A 26 -3.33 6.78 -1.94
C ALA A 26 -2.42 6.02 -2.93
N SER A 27 -2.62 6.21 -4.24
CA SER A 27 -1.78 5.60 -5.29
C SER A 27 -0.54 6.44 -5.65
N VAL A 28 -0.54 7.75 -5.34
CA VAL A 28 0.55 8.66 -5.68
C VAL A 28 1.77 8.41 -4.79
N ARG A 29 2.90 8.06 -5.41
CA ARG A 29 4.19 7.92 -4.75
C ARG A 29 4.71 9.28 -4.27
N THR A 30 4.59 9.55 -2.97
CA THR A 30 5.10 10.78 -2.32
C THR A 30 6.60 10.72 -1.99
N GLY A 31 7.32 9.65 -2.38
CA GLY A 31 8.74 9.47 -2.09
C GLY A 31 9.06 9.14 -0.63
N LYS A 32 8.04 8.96 0.22
CA LYS A 32 8.16 8.46 1.59
C LYS A 32 8.10 6.93 1.60
N ALA A 33 8.86 6.30 2.50
CA ALA A 33 8.70 4.90 2.82
C ALA A 33 7.28 4.70 3.36
N SER A 34 6.44 3.99 2.59
CA SER A 34 5.08 3.63 2.98
C SER A 34 4.97 2.11 3.01
N PRO A 35 4.40 1.52 4.08
CA PRO A 35 4.16 0.07 4.16
C PRO A 35 3.39 -0.47 2.96
N THR A 36 2.40 0.29 2.49
CA THR A 36 1.56 -0.06 1.33
C THR A 36 2.32 -0.32 0.04
N LEU A 37 3.55 0.19 -0.06
CA LEU A 37 4.40 0.05 -1.22
C LEU A 37 4.94 -1.38 -1.40
N VAL A 38 5.18 -2.09 -0.29
CA VAL A 38 5.75 -3.45 -0.27
C VAL A 38 4.74 -4.51 0.17
N GLU A 39 3.66 -4.13 0.84
CA GLU A 39 2.60 -5.05 1.32
C GLU A 39 2.03 -5.96 0.22
N ASN A 40 1.92 -5.45 -1.01
CA ASN A 40 1.29 -6.15 -2.14
C ASN A 40 2.27 -6.96 -3.01
N VAL A 41 3.55 -6.99 -2.65
CA VAL A 41 4.57 -7.75 -3.37
C VAL A 41 4.30 -9.24 -3.21
N ASP A 42 4.33 -9.96 -4.33
CA ASP A 42 4.23 -11.41 -4.36
C ASP A 42 5.57 -12.04 -4.00
N VAL A 43 5.58 -12.85 -2.94
CA VAL A 43 6.72 -13.59 -2.43
C VAL A 43 6.47 -15.07 -2.65
N GLN A 44 7.43 -15.77 -3.27
CA GLN A 44 7.38 -17.22 -3.40
C GLN A 44 7.87 -17.85 -2.10
N ALA A 45 6.93 -18.19 -1.21
CA ALA A 45 7.23 -18.83 0.08
C ALA A 45 6.43 -20.12 0.22
N TYR A 46 7.01 -21.12 0.88
CA TYR A 46 6.36 -22.42 1.12
C TYR A 46 5.81 -23.10 -0.16
N GLY A 47 6.42 -22.85 -1.32
CA GLY A 47 6.02 -23.41 -2.62
C GLY A 47 4.82 -22.73 -3.30
N SER A 48 4.36 -21.57 -2.80
CA SER A 48 3.29 -20.80 -3.44
C SER A 48 3.55 -19.29 -3.39
N ALA A 49 2.88 -18.53 -4.27
CA ALA A 49 2.93 -17.08 -4.22
C ALA A 49 2.01 -16.56 -3.10
N MET A 50 2.59 -15.88 -2.12
CA MET A 50 1.88 -15.22 -1.02
C MET A 50 2.22 -13.74 -0.98
N LYS A 51 1.31 -12.92 -0.44
CA LYS A 51 1.58 -11.48 -0.29
C LYS A 51 2.51 -11.23 0.89
N LEU A 52 3.44 -10.28 0.76
CA LEU A 52 4.39 -9.94 1.82
C LEU A 52 3.69 -9.60 3.15
N LYS A 53 2.54 -8.93 3.11
CA LYS A 53 1.70 -8.62 4.27
C LYS A 53 1.30 -9.85 5.10
N GLN A 54 1.20 -11.02 4.47
CA GLN A 54 0.82 -12.26 5.14
C GLN A 54 2.02 -12.95 5.80
N LEU A 55 3.25 -12.64 5.36
CA LEU A 55 4.48 -13.28 5.81
C LEU A 55 5.27 -12.44 6.83
N ALA A 56 5.01 -11.13 6.87
CA ALA A 56 5.77 -10.20 7.70
C ALA A 56 4.94 -9.03 8.23
N LEU A 57 5.32 -8.54 9.40
CA LEU A 57 4.90 -7.24 9.90
C LEU A 57 5.72 -6.14 9.21
N ILE A 58 5.05 -5.18 8.59
CA ILE A 58 5.70 -4.07 7.89
C ILE A 58 5.46 -2.78 8.68
N THR A 59 6.55 -2.11 9.06
CA THR A 59 6.50 -0.84 9.80
C THR A 59 7.42 0.18 9.17
N THR A 60 7.09 1.45 9.36
CA THR A 60 7.90 2.60 8.89
C THR A 60 8.21 3.49 10.10
N PRO A 61 9.27 3.17 10.86
CA PRO A 61 9.66 3.97 12.02
C PRO A 61 10.16 5.37 11.61
N GLU A 62 10.70 5.51 10.39
CA GLU A 62 11.16 6.77 9.84
C GLU A 62 10.69 6.94 8.38
N PRO A 63 10.55 8.18 7.87
CA PRO A 63 10.04 8.42 6.51
C PRO A 63 10.89 7.86 5.36
N ARG A 64 12.13 7.40 5.64
CA ARG A 64 13.05 6.83 4.66
C ARG A 64 13.46 5.38 4.98
N LEU A 65 12.98 4.83 6.09
CA LEU A 65 13.31 3.48 6.54
C LEU A 65 12.04 2.64 6.62
N LEU A 66 12.07 1.51 5.93
CA LEU A 66 11.01 0.52 5.99
C LEU A 66 11.56 -0.74 6.64
N VAL A 67 10.90 -1.21 7.70
CA VAL A 67 11.28 -2.40 8.44
C VAL A 67 10.28 -3.50 8.14
N VAL A 68 10.77 -4.58 7.55
CA VAL A 68 10.02 -5.81 7.30
C VAL A 68 10.46 -6.85 8.32
N GLN A 69 9.56 -7.24 9.22
CA GLN A 69 9.81 -8.24 10.26
C GLN A 69 9.04 -9.52 9.93
N PRO A 70 9.72 -10.54 9.36
CA PRO A 70 9.06 -11.80 9.01
C PRO A 70 8.64 -12.57 10.27
N PHE A 71 7.51 -13.25 10.17
CA PHE A 71 7.03 -14.13 11.25
C PHE A 71 7.85 -15.41 11.35
N ASP A 72 8.47 -15.85 10.24
CA ASP A 72 9.34 -17.01 10.18
C ASP A 72 10.68 -16.65 9.52
N ALA A 73 11.78 -16.97 10.20
CA ALA A 73 13.14 -16.73 9.73
C ALA A 73 13.47 -17.49 8.44
N SER A 74 12.78 -18.60 8.13
CA SER A 74 13.00 -19.37 6.90
C SER A 74 12.66 -18.57 5.63
N THR A 75 11.71 -17.64 5.73
CA THR A 75 11.18 -16.85 4.60
C THR A 75 12.00 -15.61 4.26
N VAL A 76 13.03 -15.29 5.06
CA VAL A 76 13.86 -14.08 4.90
C VAL A 76 14.49 -14.00 3.52
N ARG A 77 15.03 -15.11 3.00
CA ARG A 77 15.68 -15.15 1.69
C ARG A 77 14.70 -14.96 0.53
N ASP A 78 13.50 -15.54 0.67
CA ASP A 78 12.45 -15.43 -0.33
C ASP A 78 11.90 -14.00 -0.40
N ILE A 79 11.72 -13.37 0.75
CA ILE A 79 11.31 -11.96 0.88
C ILE A 79 12.37 -11.02 0.28
N GLU A 80 13.66 -11.21 0.60
CA GLU A 80 14.75 -10.41 0.04
C GLU A 80 14.79 -10.48 -1.49
N LYS A 81 14.62 -11.69 -2.03
CA LYS A 81 14.58 -11.91 -3.49
C LYS A 81 13.38 -11.23 -4.13
N ALA A 82 12.18 -11.40 -3.57
CA ALA A 82 10.96 -10.79 -4.08
C ALA A 82 11.03 -9.25 -4.09
N LEU A 83 11.59 -8.65 -3.03
CA LEU A 83 11.78 -7.20 -2.94
C LEU A 83 12.76 -6.69 -4.01
N LYS A 84 13.88 -7.39 -4.26
CA LYS A 84 14.81 -7.02 -5.35
C LYS A 84 14.17 -7.12 -6.74
N GLU A 85 13.35 -8.15 -6.97
CA GLU A 85 12.71 -8.40 -8.28
C GLU A 85 11.55 -7.45 -8.57
N SER A 86 10.84 -6.97 -7.54
CA SER A 86 9.66 -6.11 -7.66
C SER A 86 9.92 -4.69 -8.22
N LYS A 87 11.17 -4.33 -8.56
CA LYS A 87 11.57 -3.06 -9.20
C LYS A 87 10.97 -1.79 -8.54
N ILE A 88 10.74 -1.85 -7.23
CA ILE A 88 10.11 -0.75 -6.48
C ILE A 88 11.09 0.40 -6.24
N GLY A 89 12.38 0.21 -6.56
CA GLY A 89 13.42 1.24 -6.45
C GLY A 89 13.92 1.43 -5.03
N ILE A 90 13.75 0.45 -4.15
CA ILE A 90 14.23 0.44 -2.77
C ILE A 90 15.49 -0.42 -2.76
N THR A 91 16.62 0.12 -2.29
CA THR A 91 17.89 -0.60 -2.12
C THR A 91 18.35 -0.47 -0.68
#